data_AF-A0A815LZT2-F1
#
_entry.id   AF-A0A815LZT2-F1
#
_cell.length_a   1.000
_cell.length_b   1.000
_cell.length_c   1.000
_cell.angle_alpha   90.00
_cell.angle_beta   90.00
_cell.angle_gamma   90.00
#
_symmetry.space_group_name_H-M   'P 1'
#
loop_
_entity.id
_entity.type
_entity.pdbx_description
1 polymer ?
#
loop_
_entity_poly.entity_id
_entity_poly.type
_entity_poly.pdbx_seq_one_letter_code
_entity_poly.pdbx_strand_id
1 'polypeptide(L)'
;MSTINITINQLNAAASAIVLVVSIINFVLGVVGQLLNLLVFTRPTLRREPCTLYFLSSTCFNLFIVVIVLPVRILANAFDIDQTDYNIGLCKIENFTFFVVRPISCWLIAFACVDRFLHSSTNISIRRWSSLKTARVSIGIIIVAMAILYSHMIVYYNISYTINQYGNIVPSCDSQKGFYRNFNTIWHTTFYSLCPSFLMIFFGSLTLKNIRQRRLIHPVVGGNNRIGRRTDSQLLRMLTAQVFIIIISTLPYSICRLYVSFTANVSKNTLRIAQENLASQIVGVMRYFAHTSSFYLYTLTGIVFRKELIKIITHYLPMNRHVAHVHEGRTIQISVLQNNRQETRIHTASNPQ
;
A
#
# COMPACT_ATOMS: atom_id res chain seq x y z
N MET A 1 -32.27 22.26 -26.89
CA MET A 1 -31.51 21.85 -25.68
C MET A 1 -30.57 22.99 -25.33
N SER A 2 -30.62 23.57 -24.12
CA SER A 2 -29.75 24.71 -23.77
C SER A 2 -28.28 24.30 -23.74
N THR A 3 -27.36 25.21 -24.10
CA THR A 3 -25.90 24.98 -24.06
C THR A 3 -25.43 24.44 -22.70
N ILE A 4 -26.07 24.88 -21.62
CA ILE A 4 -25.82 24.42 -20.25
C ILE A 4 -26.11 22.92 -20.08
N ASN A 5 -27.21 22.41 -20.64
CA ASN A 5 -27.55 20.99 -20.55
C ASN A 5 -26.54 20.11 -21.31
N ILE A 6 -25.99 20.63 -22.43
CA ILE A 6 -24.93 19.94 -23.18
C ILE A 6 -23.65 19.87 -22.33
N THR A 7 -23.24 20.98 -21.70
CA THR A 7 -22.06 21.00 -20.82
C THR A 7 -22.22 20.06 -19.62
N ILE A 8 -23.40 20.01 -19.00
CA ILE A 8 -23.68 19.09 -17.89
C ILE A 8 -23.54 17.63 -18.33
N ASN A 9 -24.12 17.27 -19.48
CA ASN A 9 -24.01 15.91 -20.01
C ASN A 9 -22.56 15.53 -20.34
N GLN A 10 -21.79 16.46 -20.90
CA GLN A 10 -20.36 16.25 -21.17
C GLN A 10 -19.56 16.05 -19.87
N LEU A 11 -19.83 16.83 -18.82
CA LEU A 11 -19.15 16.69 -17.53
C LEU A 11 -19.44 15.33 -16.87
N ASN A 12 -20.70 14.90 -16.86
CA ASN A 12 -21.08 13.61 -16.29
C ASN A 12 -20.49 12.44 -17.10
N ALA A 13 -20.53 12.52 -18.44
CA ALA A 13 -19.92 11.52 -19.31
C ALA A 13 -18.39 11.43 -19.11
N ALA A 14 -17.72 12.57 -19.01
CA ALA A 14 -16.29 12.64 -18.71
C ALA A 14 -15.99 12.04 -17.32
N ALA A 15 -16.80 12.33 -16.30
CA ALA A 15 -16.64 11.78 -14.96
C ALA A 15 -16.70 10.25 -14.98
N SER A 16 -17.75 9.66 -15.57
CA SER A 16 -17.91 8.21 -15.66
C SER A 16 -16.79 7.56 -16.45
N ALA A 17 -16.36 8.15 -17.57
CA ALA A 17 -15.27 7.63 -18.39
C ALA A 17 -13.92 7.64 -17.64
N ILE A 18 -13.59 8.75 -16.99
CA ILE A 18 -12.34 8.88 -16.20
C ILE A 18 -12.35 7.87 -15.06
N VAL A 19 -13.46 7.76 -14.31
CA VAL A 19 -13.59 6.80 -13.21
C VAL A 19 -13.36 5.39 -13.70
N LEU A 20 -14.00 4.99 -14.79
CA LEU A 20 -13.90 3.66 -15.35
C LEU A 20 -12.45 3.35 -15.76
N VAL A 21 -11.84 4.20 -16.57
CA VAL A 21 -10.47 3.99 -17.07
C VAL A 21 -9.47 3.93 -15.92
N VAL A 22 -9.51 4.88 -14.99
CA VAL A 22 -8.57 4.93 -13.86
C VAL A 22 -8.80 3.76 -12.91
N SER A 23 -10.05 3.31 -12.72
CA SER A 23 -10.35 2.14 -11.88
C SER A 23 -9.87 0.84 -12.52
N ILE A 24 -10.02 0.67 -13.84
CA ILE A 24 -9.49 -0.50 -14.57
C ILE A 24 -7.96 -0.53 -14.48
N ILE A 25 -7.29 0.61 -14.67
CA ILE A 25 -5.83 0.70 -14.52
C ILE A 25 -5.42 0.31 -13.09
N ASN A 26 -6.11 0.82 -12.07
CA ASN A 26 -5.86 0.45 -10.67
C ASN A 26 -6.11 -1.04 -10.42
N PHE A 27 -7.14 -1.62 -11.03
CA PHE A 27 -7.45 -3.04 -10.88
C PHE A 27 -6.31 -3.91 -11.45
N VAL A 28 -5.91 -3.67 -12.71
CA VAL A 28 -4.84 -4.44 -13.36
C VAL A 28 -3.52 -4.28 -12.62
N LEU A 29 -3.11 -3.03 -12.36
CA LEU A 29 -1.85 -2.77 -11.66
C LEU A 29 -1.88 -3.30 -10.22
N GLY A 30 -3.02 -3.22 -9.55
CA GLY A 30 -3.22 -3.68 -8.19
C GLY A 30 -3.14 -5.21 -8.08
N VAL A 31 -3.84 -5.95 -8.95
CA VAL A 31 -3.80 -7.42 -8.94
C VAL A 31 -2.38 -7.90 -9.20
N VAL A 32 -1.75 -7.42 -10.27
CA VAL A 32 -0.38 -7.80 -10.63
C VAL A 32 0.59 -7.45 -9.51
N GLY A 33 0.55 -6.22 -9.03
CA GLY A 33 1.44 -5.76 -7.96
C GLY A 33 1.27 -6.57 -6.67
N GLN A 34 0.04 -6.80 -6.23
CA GLN A 34 -0.20 -7.49 -4.96
C GLN A 34 0.08 -8.98 -5.02
N LEU A 35 -0.14 -9.64 -6.17
CA LEU A 35 0.32 -11.02 -6.35
C LEU A 35 1.84 -11.13 -6.31
N LEU A 36 2.57 -10.20 -6.93
CA LEU A 36 4.02 -10.18 -6.87
C LEU A 36 4.55 -9.88 -5.45
N ASN A 37 3.92 -8.95 -4.72
CA ASN A 37 4.22 -8.73 -3.30
C ASN A 37 4.02 -10.01 -2.47
N LEU A 38 2.91 -10.72 -2.69
CA LEU A 38 2.61 -11.97 -2.00
C LEU A 38 3.70 -13.03 -2.28
N LEU A 39 4.12 -13.18 -3.53
CA LEU A 39 5.18 -14.11 -3.92
C LEU A 39 6.55 -13.75 -3.31
N VAL A 40 6.88 -12.46 -3.22
CA VAL A 40 8.15 -12.02 -2.64
C VAL A 40 8.14 -12.20 -1.12
N PHE A 41 7.11 -11.74 -0.42
CA PHE A 41 7.06 -11.80 1.04
C PHE A 41 6.89 -13.22 1.61
N THR A 42 6.41 -14.18 0.81
CA THR A 42 6.35 -15.60 1.20
C THR A 42 7.70 -16.32 1.12
N ARG A 43 8.74 -15.69 0.55
CA ARG A 43 10.06 -16.31 0.43
C ARG A 43 10.69 -16.63 1.80
N PRO A 44 11.38 -17.79 1.94
CA PRO A 44 11.99 -18.22 3.20
C PRO A 44 12.95 -17.20 3.82
N THR A 45 13.66 -16.44 2.98
CA THR A 45 14.61 -15.40 3.40
C THR A 45 13.92 -14.24 4.13
N LEU A 46 12.71 -13.87 3.69
CA LEU A 46 11.99 -12.69 4.19
C LEU A 46 10.98 -13.06 5.31
N ARG A 47 10.36 -14.24 5.26
CA ARG A 47 9.31 -14.65 6.21
C ARG A 47 9.79 -14.86 7.66
N ARG A 48 11.11 -14.89 7.89
CA ARG A 48 11.70 -15.02 9.24
C ARG A 48 11.67 -13.70 10.02
N GLU A 49 11.51 -12.57 9.34
CA GLU A 49 11.47 -11.24 9.94
C GLU A 49 10.05 -10.86 10.37
N PRO A 50 9.81 -10.40 11.61
CA PRO A 50 8.46 -10.04 12.08
C PRO A 50 7.81 -8.92 11.26
N CYS A 51 8.57 -7.89 10.89
CA CYS A 51 8.17 -6.84 9.96
C CYS A 51 7.60 -7.35 8.63
N THR A 52 8.21 -8.37 8.01
CA THR A 52 7.69 -8.97 6.78
C THR A 52 6.28 -9.53 6.98
N LEU A 53 5.98 -10.08 8.15
CA LEU A 53 4.64 -10.63 8.42
C LEU A 53 3.57 -9.54 8.36
N TYR A 54 3.84 -8.35 8.88
CA TYR A 54 2.92 -7.21 8.77
C TYR A 54 2.73 -6.77 7.31
N PHE A 55 3.80 -6.70 6.52
CA PHE A 55 3.70 -6.38 5.08
C PHE A 55 2.94 -7.44 4.29
N LEU A 56 3.16 -8.72 4.62
CA LEU A 56 2.45 -9.84 4.02
C LEU A 56 0.95 -9.76 4.34
N SER A 57 0.59 -9.56 5.62
CA SER A 57 -0.81 -9.39 6.02
C SER A 57 -1.45 -8.16 5.38
N SER A 58 -0.74 -7.02 5.31
CA SER A 58 -1.21 -5.82 4.60
C SER A 58 -1.43 -6.10 3.11
N THR A 59 -0.55 -6.87 2.47
CA THR A 59 -0.70 -7.30 1.07
C THR A 59 -1.97 -8.11 0.87
N CYS A 60 -2.30 -9.03 1.79
CA CYS A 60 -3.56 -9.80 1.71
C CYS A 60 -4.80 -8.90 1.79
N PHE A 61 -4.82 -7.93 2.72
CA PHE A 61 -5.93 -6.96 2.80
C PHE A 61 -5.99 -6.05 1.58
N ASN A 62 -4.86 -5.61 1.04
CA ASN A 62 -4.83 -4.83 -0.19
C ASN A 62 -5.31 -5.65 -1.40
N LEU A 63 -4.97 -6.94 -1.48
CA LEU A 63 -5.48 -7.82 -2.52
C LEU A 63 -7.00 -7.98 -2.40
N PHE A 64 -7.54 -8.14 -1.18
CA PHE A 64 -8.98 -8.12 -0.95
C PHE A 64 -9.63 -6.80 -1.41
N ILE A 65 -9.01 -5.65 -1.13
CA ILE A 65 -9.50 -4.35 -1.61
C ILE A 65 -9.54 -4.32 -3.15
N VAL A 66 -8.48 -4.77 -3.81
CA VAL A 66 -8.41 -4.70 -5.27
C VAL A 66 -9.32 -5.73 -5.94
N VAL A 67 -9.47 -6.92 -5.39
CA VAL A 67 -10.22 -8.02 -6.02
C VAL A 67 -11.71 -7.97 -5.71
N ILE A 68 -12.10 -7.48 -4.53
CA ILE A 68 -13.50 -7.46 -4.09
C ILE A 68 -14.06 -6.04 -4.10
N VAL A 69 -13.42 -5.12 -3.37
CA VAL A 69 -13.97 -3.76 -3.15
C VAL A 69 -13.99 -2.95 -4.43
N LEU A 70 -12.89 -2.96 -5.20
CA LEU A 70 -12.75 -2.15 -6.39
C LEU A 70 -13.73 -2.57 -7.52
N PRO A 71 -13.89 -3.86 -7.86
CA PRO A 71 -14.87 -4.29 -8.88
C PRO A 71 -16.31 -3.97 -8.51
N VAL A 72 -16.71 -4.16 -7.25
CA VAL A 72 -18.04 -3.77 -6.77
C VAL A 72 -18.28 -2.28 -7.01
N ARG A 73 -17.27 -1.44 -6.74
CA ARG A 73 -17.36 0.00 -6.97
C ARG A 73 -17.32 0.40 -8.44
N ILE A 74 -16.64 -0.37 -9.29
CA ILE A 74 -16.70 -0.19 -10.75
C ILE A 74 -18.12 -0.49 -11.25
N LEU A 75 -18.72 -1.60 -10.80
CA LEU A 75 -20.09 -1.97 -11.16
C LEU A 75 -21.10 -0.90 -10.73
N ALA A 76 -21.00 -0.43 -9.49
CA ALA A 76 -21.86 0.64 -8.99
C ALA A 76 -21.68 1.95 -9.77
N ASN A 77 -20.44 2.44 -9.93
CA ASN A 77 -20.21 3.78 -10.49
C ASN A 77 -20.30 3.85 -12.03
N ALA A 78 -19.94 2.78 -12.74
CA ALA A 78 -19.84 2.80 -14.21
C ALA A 78 -21.05 2.14 -14.89
N PHE A 79 -21.72 1.21 -14.22
CA PHE A 79 -22.84 0.45 -14.79
C PHE A 79 -24.17 0.69 -14.07
N ASP A 80 -24.19 1.52 -13.01
CA ASP A 80 -25.37 1.80 -12.19
C ASP A 80 -25.96 0.53 -11.54
N ILE A 81 -25.10 -0.47 -11.30
CA ILE A 81 -25.46 -1.74 -10.67
C ILE A 81 -24.99 -1.70 -9.21
N ASP A 82 -25.82 -1.12 -8.33
CA ASP A 82 -25.57 -1.11 -6.89
C ASP A 82 -26.65 -1.89 -6.12
N GLN A 83 -26.30 -3.11 -5.69
CA GLN A 83 -27.19 -3.94 -4.89
C GLN A 83 -27.36 -3.42 -3.45
N THR A 84 -26.47 -2.54 -2.98
CA THR A 84 -26.57 -1.96 -1.64
C THR A 84 -27.73 -0.99 -1.49
N ASP A 85 -28.20 -0.40 -2.58
CA ASP A 85 -29.30 0.54 -2.57
C ASP A 85 -30.66 -0.13 -2.31
N TYR A 86 -30.74 -1.45 -2.52
CA TYR A 86 -31.98 -2.22 -2.40
C TYR A 86 -32.02 -3.17 -1.20
N ASN A 87 -30.88 -3.46 -0.58
CA ASN A 87 -30.80 -4.39 0.57
C ASN A 87 -30.05 -3.75 1.74
N ILE A 88 -30.76 -3.50 2.83
CA ILE A 88 -30.21 -2.84 4.03
C ILE A 88 -29.09 -3.64 4.70
N GLY A 89 -29.15 -4.98 4.66
CA GLY A 89 -28.11 -5.85 5.20
C GLY A 89 -26.82 -5.73 4.40
N LEU A 90 -26.93 -5.78 3.07
CA LEU A 90 -25.78 -5.59 2.17
C LEU A 90 -25.21 -4.17 2.29
N CYS A 91 -26.06 -3.14 2.35
CA CYS A 91 -25.67 -1.75 2.59
C CYS A 91 -24.76 -1.60 3.82
N LYS A 92 -25.16 -2.20 4.95
CA LYS A 92 -24.41 -2.13 6.21
C LYS A 92 -23.13 -2.93 6.16
N ILE A 93 -23.19 -4.20 5.73
CA ILE A 93 -22.04 -5.12 5.74
C ILE A 93 -20.98 -4.68 4.74
N GLU A 94 -21.37 -4.26 3.54
CA GLU A 94 -20.44 -3.81 2.51
C GLU A 94 -19.69 -2.57 2.98
N ASN A 95 -20.41 -1.52 3.40
CA ASN A 95 -19.77 -0.30 3.88
C ASN A 95 -18.89 -0.57 5.09
N PHE A 96 -19.39 -1.31 6.09
CA PHE A 96 -18.58 -1.70 7.26
C PHE A 96 -17.27 -2.39 6.83
N THR A 97 -17.35 -3.42 5.99
CA THR A 97 -16.19 -4.14 5.46
C THR A 97 -15.23 -3.18 4.75
N PHE A 98 -15.73 -2.30 3.89
CA PHE A 98 -14.91 -1.35 3.14
C PHE A 98 -14.20 -0.35 4.04
N PHE A 99 -14.87 0.15 5.07
CA PHE A 99 -14.30 1.13 6.00
C PHE A 99 -13.35 0.49 7.02
N VAL A 100 -13.49 -0.81 7.32
CA VAL A 100 -12.61 -1.56 8.23
C VAL A 100 -11.32 -2.02 7.54
N VAL A 101 -11.44 -2.62 6.35
CA VAL A 101 -10.30 -3.31 5.70
C VAL A 101 -9.18 -2.33 5.27
N ARG A 102 -9.54 -1.15 4.78
CA ARG A 102 -8.57 -0.13 4.33
C ARG A 102 -7.66 0.37 5.47
N PRO A 103 -8.20 0.82 6.62
CA PRO A 103 -7.41 1.12 7.81
C PRO A 103 -6.56 -0.04 8.31
N ILE A 104 -7.08 -1.28 8.35
CA ILE A 104 -6.29 -2.44 8.80
C ILE A 104 -4.99 -2.52 8.00
N SER A 105 -5.06 -2.42 6.67
CA SER A 105 -3.86 -2.45 5.83
C SER A 105 -2.84 -1.36 6.20
N CYS A 106 -3.29 -0.11 6.39
CA CYS A 106 -2.41 1.00 6.78
C CYS A 106 -1.81 0.81 8.18
N TRP A 107 -2.62 0.37 9.14
CA TRP A 107 -2.18 0.14 10.51
C TRP A 107 -1.18 -1.01 10.63
N LEU A 108 -1.32 -2.06 9.81
CA LEU A 108 -0.33 -3.13 9.73
C LEU A 108 1.04 -2.57 9.29
N ILE A 109 1.07 -1.68 8.31
CA ILE A 109 2.30 -1.01 7.88
C ILE A 109 2.84 -0.10 9.00
N ALA A 110 1.99 0.63 9.72
CA ALA A 110 2.42 1.43 10.87
C ALA A 110 3.05 0.57 11.97
N PHE A 111 2.46 -0.59 12.28
CA PHE A 111 3.04 -1.54 13.23
C PHE A 111 4.31 -2.21 12.71
N ALA A 112 4.49 -2.35 11.40
CA ALA A 112 5.77 -2.73 10.82
C ALA A 112 6.87 -1.70 11.14
N CYS A 113 6.56 -0.40 11.15
CA CYS A 113 7.49 0.65 11.61
C CYS A 113 7.81 0.52 13.11
N VAL A 114 6.79 0.22 13.93
CA VAL A 114 6.98 -0.01 15.38
C VAL A 114 7.91 -1.21 15.59
N ASP A 115 7.66 -2.33 14.92
CA ASP A 115 8.50 -3.52 14.99
C ASP A 115 9.95 -3.24 14.59
N ARG A 116 10.16 -2.47 13.50
CA ARG A 116 11.49 -2.04 13.07
C ARG A 116 12.17 -1.15 14.11
N PHE A 117 11.43 -0.24 14.74
CA PHE A 117 11.96 0.57 15.84
C PHE A 117 12.42 -0.32 17.00
N LEU A 118 11.55 -1.24 17.45
CA LEU A 118 11.87 -2.19 18.52
C LEU A 118 13.13 -3.01 18.18
N HIS A 119 13.21 -3.54 16.97
CA HIS A 119 14.36 -4.30 16.48
C HIS A 119 15.67 -3.47 16.47
N SER A 120 15.58 -2.19 16.07
CA SER A 120 16.73 -1.30 15.96
C SER A 120 17.29 -0.83 17.32
N SER A 121 16.48 -0.89 18.39
CA SER A 121 16.84 -0.40 19.72
C SER A 121 18.09 -1.10 20.27
N THR A 122 18.95 -0.36 20.97
CA THR A 122 20.15 -0.91 21.65
C THR A 122 19.80 -1.70 22.90
N ASN A 123 18.65 -1.42 23.51
CA ASN A 123 18.19 -2.10 24.71
C ASN A 123 17.62 -3.49 24.36
N ILE A 124 18.21 -4.54 24.94
CA ILE A 124 17.83 -5.94 24.72
C ILE A 124 16.38 -6.20 25.10
N SER A 125 15.91 -5.60 26.21
CA SER A 125 14.54 -5.76 26.70
C SER A 125 13.53 -5.23 25.69
N ILE A 126 13.80 -4.08 25.07
CA ILE A 126 12.95 -3.50 24.02
C ILE A 126 13.00 -4.36 22.75
N ARG A 127 14.20 -4.79 22.34
CA ARG A 127 14.39 -5.61 21.14
C ARG A 127 13.65 -6.94 21.19
N ARG A 128 13.54 -7.55 22.37
CA ARG A 128 12.83 -8.83 22.58
C ARG A 128 11.35 -8.78 22.17
N TRP A 129 10.74 -7.59 22.17
CA TRP A 129 9.35 -7.43 21.72
C TRP A 129 9.19 -7.61 20.22
N SER A 130 10.24 -7.36 19.42
CA SER A 130 10.23 -7.67 17.99
C SER A 130 10.42 -9.17 17.80
N SER A 131 9.29 -9.89 17.79
CA SER A 131 9.25 -11.34 17.61
C SER A 131 8.08 -11.75 16.74
N LEU A 132 8.18 -12.90 16.08
CA LEU A 132 7.09 -13.44 15.26
C LEU A 132 5.81 -13.71 16.07
N LYS A 133 5.96 -14.09 17.35
CA LYS A 133 4.82 -14.31 18.25
C LYS A 133 4.09 -12.99 18.52
N THR A 134 4.84 -11.95 18.88
CA THR A 134 4.28 -10.60 19.09
C THR A 134 3.58 -10.12 17.84
N ALA A 135 4.22 -10.24 16.66
CA ALA A 135 3.65 -9.80 15.40
C ALA A 135 2.30 -10.47 15.08
N ARG A 136 2.19 -11.80 15.24
CA ARG A 136 0.92 -12.52 15.03
C ARG A 136 -0.19 -12.03 15.96
N VAL A 137 0.12 -11.85 17.24
CA VAL A 137 -0.84 -11.35 18.24
C VAL A 137 -1.24 -9.92 17.90
N SER A 138 -0.29 -9.04 17.59
CA SER A 138 -0.55 -7.65 17.20
C SER A 138 -1.42 -7.56 15.94
N ILE A 139 -1.20 -8.41 14.92
CA ILE A 139 -2.06 -8.46 13.73
C ILE A 139 -3.50 -8.77 14.11
N GLY A 140 -3.72 -9.79 14.94
CA GLY A 140 -5.07 -10.13 15.43
C GLY A 140 -5.71 -8.99 16.21
N ILE A 141 -4.96 -8.35 17.11
CA ILE A 141 -5.43 -7.19 17.88
C ILE A 141 -5.80 -6.03 16.96
N ILE A 142 -4.99 -5.72 15.94
CA ILE A 142 -5.28 -4.64 14.97
C ILE A 142 -6.60 -4.91 14.23
N ILE A 143 -6.79 -6.15 13.75
CA ILE A 143 -8.02 -6.52 13.03
C ILE A 143 -9.25 -6.32 13.92
N VAL A 144 -9.21 -6.85 15.15
CA VAL A 144 -10.32 -6.74 16.11
C VAL A 144 -10.54 -5.28 16.53
N ALA A 145 -9.48 -4.54 16.84
CA ALA A 145 -9.57 -3.14 17.23
C ALA A 145 -10.19 -2.28 16.12
N MET A 146 -9.78 -2.47 14.86
CA MET A 146 -10.38 -1.74 13.73
C MET A 146 -11.85 -2.14 13.53
N ALA A 147 -12.20 -3.41 13.64
CA ALA A 147 -13.60 -3.85 13.57
C ALA A 147 -14.46 -3.17 14.66
N ILE A 148 -13.97 -3.08 15.89
CA ILE A 148 -14.66 -2.41 17.00
C ILE A 148 -14.77 -0.90 16.74
N LEU A 149 -13.69 -0.23 16.33
CA LEU A 149 -13.67 1.22 16.07
C LEU A 149 -14.68 1.65 15.00
N TYR A 150 -14.93 0.81 13.99
CA TYR A 150 -15.89 1.09 12.91
C TYR A 150 -17.26 0.43 13.09
N SER A 151 -17.50 -0.30 14.20
CA SER A 151 -18.77 -0.99 14.47
C SER A 151 -19.99 -0.08 14.43
N HIS A 152 -19.82 1.18 14.81
CA HIS A 152 -20.86 2.20 14.77
C HIS A 152 -21.49 2.37 13.36
N MET A 153 -20.76 2.07 12.27
CA MET A 153 -21.30 2.13 10.91
C MET A 153 -22.46 1.18 10.65
N ILE A 154 -22.48 0.01 11.30
CA ILE A 154 -23.55 -0.97 11.16
C ILE A 154 -24.89 -0.38 11.64
N VAL A 155 -24.84 0.55 12.59
CA VAL A 155 -26.03 1.21 13.13
C VAL A 155 -26.44 2.40 12.26
N TYR A 156 -25.49 3.25 11.88
CA TYR A 156 -25.77 4.56 11.28
C TYR A 156 -25.80 4.60 9.75
N TYR A 157 -25.49 3.51 9.06
CA TYR A 157 -25.72 3.38 7.62
C TYR A 157 -27.14 2.91 7.34
N ASN A 158 -27.82 3.59 6.43
CA ASN A 158 -29.19 3.25 6.06
C ASN A 158 -29.47 3.63 4.60
N ILE A 159 -30.52 3.04 4.02
CA ILE A 159 -31.00 3.40 2.69
C ILE A 159 -31.73 4.73 2.79
N SER A 160 -31.28 5.72 2.03
CA SER A 160 -31.86 7.05 1.95
C SER A 160 -32.18 7.40 0.51
N TYR A 161 -33.25 8.14 0.28
CA TYR A 161 -33.60 8.60 -1.07
C TYR A 161 -32.83 9.87 -1.42
N THR A 162 -32.16 9.85 -2.58
CA THR A 162 -31.37 10.96 -3.10
C THR A 162 -31.79 11.30 -4.52
N ILE A 163 -31.54 12.54 -4.94
CA ILE A 163 -31.83 12.97 -6.30
C ILE A 163 -30.59 12.68 -7.14
N ASN A 164 -30.72 11.85 -8.17
CA ASN A 164 -29.63 11.51 -9.06
C ASN A 164 -29.28 12.67 -10.01
N GLN A 165 -28.24 12.47 -10.83
CA GLN A 165 -27.80 13.44 -11.84
C GLN A 165 -28.84 13.82 -12.90
N TYR A 166 -29.91 13.04 -13.03
CA TYR A 166 -31.03 13.25 -13.96
C TYR A 166 -32.27 13.85 -13.29
N GLY A 167 -32.20 14.18 -11.99
CA GLY A 167 -33.33 14.73 -11.24
C GLY A 167 -34.30 13.68 -10.69
N ASN A 168 -34.01 12.39 -10.86
CA ASN A 168 -34.87 11.30 -10.38
C ASN A 168 -34.54 10.95 -8.93
N ILE A 169 -35.58 10.63 -8.15
CA ILE A 169 -35.42 10.14 -6.78
C ILE A 169 -35.03 8.66 -6.85
N VAL A 170 -33.81 8.34 -6.43
CA VAL A 170 -33.27 6.98 -6.40
C VAL A 170 -32.89 6.60 -4.96
N PRO A 171 -33.05 5.31 -4.57
CA PRO A 171 -32.51 4.84 -3.30
C PRO A 171 -30.98 4.91 -3.35
N SER A 172 -30.36 5.26 -2.23
CA SER A 172 -28.91 5.29 -2.07
C SER A 172 -28.51 4.87 -0.65
N CYS A 173 -27.59 3.93 -0.54
CA CYS A 173 -26.98 3.54 0.72
C CYS A 173 -25.92 4.56 1.16
N ASP A 174 -26.23 5.40 2.14
CA ASP A 174 -25.27 6.36 2.71
C ASP A 174 -25.37 6.42 4.24
N SER A 175 -24.34 7.01 4.85
CA SER A 175 -24.34 7.42 6.25
C SER A 175 -25.49 8.40 6.54
N GLN A 176 -26.10 8.28 7.73
CA GLN A 176 -27.14 9.19 8.19
C GLN A 176 -26.73 10.66 8.03
N LYS A 177 -27.60 11.44 7.37
CA LYS A 177 -27.39 12.88 7.13
C LYS A 177 -27.28 13.65 8.46
N GLY A 178 -26.60 14.78 8.44
CA GLY A 178 -26.40 15.65 9.60
C GLY A 178 -25.07 15.41 10.31
N PHE A 179 -25.08 15.42 11.64
CA PHE A 179 -23.87 15.35 12.47
C PHE A 179 -23.03 14.09 12.20
N TYR A 180 -23.69 12.94 12.06
CA TYR A 180 -23.00 11.66 11.87
C TYR A 180 -22.14 11.63 10.59
N ARG A 181 -22.61 12.19 9.48
CA ARG A 181 -21.85 12.24 8.21
C ARG A 181 -20.52 12.99 8.35
N ASN A 182 -20.53 14.10 9.10
CA ASN A 182 -19.33 14.88 9.41
C ASN A 182 -18.40 14.11 10.33
N PHE A 183 -18.95 13.57 11.43
CA PHE A 183 -18.23 12.72 12.37
C PHE A 183 -17.54 11.57 11.64
N ASN A 184 -18.27 10.83 10.81
CA ASN A 184 -17.76 9.68 10.05
C ASN A 184 -16.61 10.09 9.11
N THR A 185 -16.75 11.23 8.42
CA THR A 185 -15.71 11.73 7.50
C THR A 185 -14.43 12.09 8.25
N ILE A 186 -14.54 12.82 9.37
CA ILE A 186 -13.40 13.20 10.22
C ILE A 186 -12.78 11.95 10.87
N TRP A 187 -13.61 11.08 11.43
CA TRP A 187 -13.21 9.83 12.06
C TRP A 187 -12.40 8.97 11.09
N HIS A 188 -12.95 8.72 9.90
CA HIS A 188 -12.28 7.94 8.89
C HIS A 188 -10.96 8.58 8.48
N THR A 189 -10.94 9.88 8.18
CA THR A 189 -9.69 10.59 7.79
C THR A 189 -8.60 10.47 8.86
N THR A 190 -8.97 10.63 10.12
CA THR A 190 -8.05 10.55 11.25
C THR A 190 -7.47 9.16 11.43
N PHE A 191 -8.32 8.12 11.51
CA PHE A 191 -7.86 6.76 11.80
C PHE A 191 -7.28 6.03 10.58
N TYR A 192 -7.71 6.36 9.37
CA TYR A 192 -7.21 5.73 8.14
C TYR A 192 -5.92 6.37 7.62
N SER A 193 -5.81 7.70 7.70
CA SER A 193 -4.73 8.44 7.03
C SER A 193 -3.79 9.12 8.03
N LEU A 194 -4.29 10.01 8.88
CA LEU A 194 -3.43 10.86 9.71
C LEU A 194 -2.71 10.10 10.82
N CYS A 195 -3.42 9.29 11.60
CA CYS A 195 -2.87 8.55 12.72
C CYS A 195 -1.80 7.52 12.30
N PRO A 196 -2.05 6.60 11.34
CA PRO A 196 -1.01 5.67 10.91
C PRO A 196 0.17 6.40 10.26
N SER A 197 -0.07 7.46 9.49
CA SER A 197 1.02 8.27 8.90
C SER A 197 1.90 8.93 9.96
N PHE A 198 1.30 9.50 11.00
CA PHE A 198 2.02 10.09 12.12
C PHE A 198 2.89 9.04 12.83
N LEU A 199 2.31 7.86 13.14
CA LEU A 199 3.06 6.76 13.77
C LEU A 199 4.21 6.28 12.87
N MET A 200 3.97 6.16 11.56
CA MET A 200 5.00 5.76 10.61
C MET A 200 6.16 6.77 10.56
N ILE A 201 5.88 8.07 10.53
CA ILE A 201 6.91 9.13 10.54
C ILE A 201 7.65 9.14 11.88
N PHE A 202 6.93 9.06 12.99
CA PHE A 202 7.50 9.09 14.34
C PHE A 202 8.43 7.89 14.58
N PHE A 203 7.92 6.66 14.45
CA PHE A 203 8.72 5.45 14.65
C PHE A 203 9.78 5.25 13.56
N GLY A 204 9.52 5.69 12.32
CA GLY A 204 10.51 5.71 11.26
C GLY A 204 11.69 6.62 11.59
N SER A 205 11.43 7.81 12.13
CA SER A 205 12.46 8.76 12.56
C SER A 205 13.27 8.23 13.74
N LEU A 206 12.61 7.60 14.72
CA LEU A 206 13.30 6.94 15.84
C LEU A 206 14.18 5.77 15.38
N THR A 207 13.68 4.96 14.44
CA THR A 207 14.46 3.88 13.81
C THR A 207 15.71 4.44 13.13
N LEU A 208 15.59 5.55 12.40
CA LEU A 208 16.72 6.21 11.76
C LEU A 208 17.73 6.73 12.78
N LYS A 209 17.27 7.30 13.90
CA LYS A 209 18.12 7.76 15.00
C LYS A 209 18.91 6.58 15.59
N ASN A 210 18.26 5.47 15.90
CA ASN A 210 18.90 4.26 16.43
C ASN A 210 19.94 3.69 15.46
N ILE A 211 19.60 3.63 14.17
CA ILE A 211 20.53 3.19 13.12
C ILE A 211 21.73 4.13 13.03
N ARG A 212 21.54 5.46 13.10
CA ARG A 212 22.64 6.44 13.07
C ARG A 212 23.53 6.33 14.30
N GLN A 213 22.97 6.19 15.50
CA GLN A 213 23.74 6.02 16.74
C GLN A 213 24.57 4.75 16.72
N ARG A 214 24.02 3.62 16.26
CA ARG A 214 24.79 2.37 16.09
C ARG A 214 25.96 2.52 15.12
N ARG A 215 25.88 3.42 14.13
CA ARG A 215 26.99 3.69 13.19
C ARG A 215 28.15 4.44 13.85
N LEU A 216 27.85 5.30 14.83
CA LEU A 216 28.85 6.12 15.52
C LEU A 216 29.58 5.31 16.59
N ILE A 217 28.88 4.39 17.29
CA ILE A 217 29.43 3.64 18.42
C ILE A 217 30.22 2.40 17.99
N HIS A 218 29.82 1.71 16.90
CA HIS A 218 30.53 0.55 16.39
C HIS A 218 31.03 0.79 14.94
N PRO A 219 32.23 1.35 14.76
CA PRO A 219 32.88 1.39 13.46
C PRO A 219 33.26 -0.03 13.03
N VAL A 220 32.41 -0.62 12.18
CA VAL A 220 32.68 -1.68 11.19
C VAL A 220 33.79 -2.70 11.53
N VAL A 221 33.44 -3.75 12.26
CA VAL A 221 34.13 -5.04 12.20
C VAL A 221 33.12 -6.09 11.76
N GLY A 222 33.25 -6.62 10.54
CA GLY A 222 32.44 -7.74 10.02
C GLY A 222 31.38 -7.41 8.94
N GLY A 223 31.38 -8.19 7.84
CA GLY A 223 30.50 -8.02 6.68
C GLY A 223 29.00 -8.29 6.93
N ASN A 224 28.63 -9.09 7.94
CA ASN A 224 27.24 -9.44 8.23
C ASN A 224 26.37 -8.24 8.64
N ASN A 225 26.93 -7.30 9.42
CA ASN A 225 26.20 -6.10 9.86
C ASN A 225 25.91 -5.12 8.71
N ARG A 226 26.64 -5.20 7.59
CA ARG A 226 26.40 -4.35 6.41
C ARG A 226 25.12 -4.76 5.66
N ILE A 227 24.77 -6.05 5.68
CA ILE A 227 23.59 -6.57 4.98
C ILE A 227 22.32 -6.16 5.71
N GLY A 228 22.21 -6.41 7.03
CA GLY A 228 21.06 -5.97 7.84
C GLY A 228 20.81 -4.46 7.76
N ARG A 229 21.88 -3.66 7.81
CA ARG A 229 21.83 -2.19 7.71
C ARG A 229 21.28 -1.66 6.39
N ARG A 230 21.58 -2.34 5.26
CA ARG A 230 21.03 -1.97 3.94
C ARG A 230 19.55 -2.30 3.85
N THR A 231 19.12 -3.41 4.46
CA THR A 231 17.70 -3.81 4.52
C THR A 231 16.88 -2.80 5.32
N ASP A 232 17.32 -2.40 6.51
CA ASP A 232 16.57 -1.48 7.36
C ASP A 232 16.41 -0.09 6.73
N SER A 233 17.46 0.45 6.11
CA SER A 233 17.39 1.75 5.43
C SER A 233 16.48 1.71 4.19
N GLN A 234 16.38 0.57 3.51
CA GLN A 234 15.49 0.39 2.36
C GLN A 234 14.04 0.28 2.81
N LEU A 235 13.78 -0.51 3.84
CA LEU A 235 12.45 -0.62 4.45
C LEU A 235 11.97 0.73 4.95
N LEU A 236 12.83 1.54 5.59
CA LEU A 236 12.46 2.88 6.01
C LEU A 236 12.08 3.78 4.82
N ARG A 237 12.85 3.76 3.74
CA ARG A 237 12.54 4.53 2.52
C ARG A 237 11.21 4.10 1.89
N MET A 238 10.97 2.79 1.87
CA MET A 238 9.73 2.17 1.40
C MET A 238 8.52 2.65 2.20
N LEU A 239 8.65 2.65 3.53
CA LEU A 239 7.63 3.11 4.47
C LEU A 239 7.34 4.61 4.30
N THR A 240 8.38 5.45 4.19
CA THR A 240 8.22 6.89 3.95
C THR A 240 7.48 7.17 2.64
N ALA A 241 7.84 6.50 1.54
CA ALA A 241 7.15 6.66 0.26
C ALA A 241 5.67 6.26 0.34
N GLN A 242 5.37 5.18 1.08
CA GLN A 242 4.00 4.73 1.31
C GLN A 242 3.16 5.78 2.07
N VAL A 243 3.74 6.45 3.09
CA VAL A 243 3.05 7.54 3.81
C VAL A 243 2.66 8.67 2.86
N PHE A 244 3.59 9.15 2.05
CA PHE A 244 3.31 10.23 1.11
C PHE A 244 2.18 9.89 0.16
N ILE A 245 2.18 8.66 -0.37
CA ILE A 245 1.13 8.22 -1.29
C ILE A 245 -0.23 8.06 -0.58
N ILE A 246 -0.25 7.55 0.65
CA ILE A 246 -1.50 7.49 1.43
C ILE A 246 -2.04 8.90 1.64
N ILE A 247 -1.23 9.87 2.09
CA ILE A 247 -1.68 11.25 2.33
C ILE A 247 -2.20 11.87 1.04
N ILE A 248 -1.42 11.83 -0.04
CA ILE A 248 -1.79 12.39 -1.35
C ILE A 248 -3.06 11.75 -1.92
N SER A 249 -3.26 10.45 -1.70
CA SER A 249 -4.43 9.74 -2.24
C SER A 249 -5.70 9.91 -1.41
N THR A 250 -5.58 10.28 -0.13
CA THR A 250 -6.72 10.27 0.82
C THR A 250 -7.18 11.67 1.23
N LEU A 251 -6.25 12.61 1.38
CA LEU A 251 -6.55 13.96 1.84
C LEU A 251 -7.47 14.73 0.87
N PRO A 252 -7.29 14.70 -0.47
CA PRO A 252 -8.20 15.37 -1.39
C PRO A 252 -9.63 14.86 -1.28
N TYR A 253 -9.82 13.55 -1.12
CA TYR A 253 -11.14 12.95 -0.94
C TYR A 253 -11.80 13.43 0.35
N SER A 254 -11.07 13.45 1.46
CA SER A 254 -11.59 13.92 2.75
C SER A 254 -12.04 15.38 2.68
N ILE A 255 -11.25 16.23 2.02
CA ILE A 255 -11.58 17.65 1.83
C ILE A 255 -12.86 17.78 0.99
N CYS A 256 -12.96 17.08 -0.15
CA CYS A 256 -14.16 17.11 -0.99
C CYS A 256 -15.41 16.63 -0.23
N ARG A 257 -15.30 15.57 0.57
CA ARG A 257 -16.42 15.05 1.37
C ARG A 257 -16.87 16.03 2.45
N LEU A 258 -15.95 16.68 3.14
CA LEU A 258 -16.28 17.71 4.12
C LEU A 258 -16.94 18.91 3.45
N TYR A 259 -16.41 19.36 2.31
CA TYR A 259 -17.01 20.44 1.53
C TYR A 259 -18.45 20.14 1.13
N VAL A 260 -18.70 18.95 0.56
CA VAL A 260 -20.05 18.51 0.17
C VAL A 260 -20.99 18.44 1.38
N SER A 261 -20.48 18.07 2.55
CA SER A 261 -21.27 17.98 3.77
C SER A 261 -21.61 19.36 4.37
N PHE A 262 -20.65 20.29 4.42
CA PHE A 262 -20.88 21.65 4.93
C PHE A 262 -21.76 22.49 4.00
N THR A 263 -21.72 22.22 2.69
CA THR A 263 -22.54 22.92 1.70
C THR A 263 -23.86 22.21 1.40
N ALA A 264 -24.27 21.23 2.21
CA ALA A 264 -25.48 20.44 1.97
C ALA A 264 -26.79 21.27 2.01
N ASN A 265 -26.83 22.34 2.80
CA ASN A 265 -28.01 23.21 2.94
C ASN A 265 -27.96 24.44 2.00
N VAL A 266 -26.90 24.57 1.20
CA VAL A 266 -26.74 25.68 0.26
C VAL A 266 -27.44 25.30 -1.05
N SER A 267 -28.26 26.19 -1.60
CA SER A 267 -28.84 25.98 -2.93
C SER A 267 -27.74 26.00 -3.98
N LYS A 268 -27.66 24.94 -4.78
CA LYS A 268 -26.63 24.77 -5.82
C LYS A 268 -27.31 24.68 -7.18
N ASN A 269 -26.74 25.39 -8.17
CA ASN A 269 -27.14 25.22 -9.56
C ASN A 269 -26.72 23.83 -10.08
N THR A 270 -27.45 23.27 -11.04
CA THR A 270 -27.21 21.96 -11.65
C THR A 270 -25.80 21.82 -12.22
N LEU A 271 -25.25 22.89 -12.80
CA LEU A 271 -23.88 22.91 -13.29
C LEU A 271 -22.85 22.71 -12.16
N ARG A 272 -23.07 23.37 -11.01
CA ARG A 272 -22.20 23.24 -9.84
C ARG A 272 -22.25 21.82 -9.26
N ILE A 273 -23.43 21.21 -9.24
CA ILE A 273 -23.61 19.81 -8.81
C ILE A 273 -22.80 18.87 -9.72
N ALA A 274 -22.87 19.07 -11.04
CA ALA A 274 -22.10 18.25 -12.00
C ALA A 274 -20.57 18.41 -11.81
N GLN A 275 -20.08 19.62 -11.56
CA GLN A 275 -18.67 19.87 -11.26
C GLN A 275 -18.22 19.21 -9.95
N GLU A 276 -19.03 19.33 -8.89
CA GLU A 276 -18.75 18.71 -7.59
C GLU A 276 -18.78 17.17 -7.69
N ASN A 277 -19.66 16.60 -8.51
CA ASN A 277 -19.70 15.16 -8.79
C ASN A 277 -18.42 14.71 -9.50
N LEU A 278 -18.02 15.39 -10.58
CA LEU A 278 -16.78 15.11 -11.30
C LEU A 278 -15.56 15.13 -10.35
N ALA A 279 -15.42 16.18 -9.54
CA ALA A 279 -14.34 16.29 -8.57
C ALA A 279 -14.37 15.14 -7.56
N SER A 280 -15.54 14.84 -6.98
CA SER A 280 -15.73 13.76 -6.00
C SER A 280 -15.40 12.38 -6.56
N GLN A 281 -15.72 12.14 -7.82
CA GLN A 281 -15.43 10.90 -8.53
C GLN A 281 -13.93 10.73 -8.77
N ILE A 282 -13.24 11.77 -9.24
CA ILE A 282 -11.78 11.76 -9.47
C ILE A 282 -11.03 11.46 -8.16
N VAL A 283 -11.30 12.23 -7.10
CA VAL A 283 -10.66 12.00 -5.78
C VAL A 283 -11.13 10.68 -5.15
N GLY A 284 -12.33 10.22 -5.49
CA GLY A 284 -12.91 8.96 -5.07
C GLY A 284 -12.07 7.76 -5.52
N VAL A 285 -11.69 7.73 -6.80
CA VAL A 285 -10.87 6.67 -7.39
C VAL A 285 -9.40 6.79 -6.96
N MET A 286 -8.90 8.01 -6.79
CA MET A 286 -7.53 8.28 -6.35
C MET A 286 -7.16 7.54 -5.05
N ARG A 287 -8.11 7.36 -4.13
CA ARG A 287 -7.90 6.61 -2.87
C ARG A 287 -7.44 5.17 -3.06
N TYR A 288 -7.86 4.49 -4.13
CA TYR A 288 -7.45 3.11 -4.37
C TYR A 288 -5.99 3.01 -4.79
N PHE A 289 -5.42 4.09 -5.32
CA PHE A 289 -4.02 4.15 -5.75
C PHE A 289 -3.04 3.84 -4.62
N ALA A 290 -3.36 4.24 -3.39
CA ALA A 290 -2.53 3.93 -2.23
C ALA A 290 -2.40 2.42 -1.95
N HIS A 291 -3.45 1.65 -2.28
CA HIS A 291 -3.49 0.21 -2.10
C HIS A 291 -2.91 -0.56 -3.30
N THR A 292 -2.89 0.03 -4.50
CA THR A 292 -2.35 -0.61 -5.72
C THR A 292 -0.85 -0.34 -5.90
N SER A 293 -0.36 0.81 -5.44
CA SER A 293 1.02 1.29 -5.64
C SER A 293 2.09 0.57 -4.80
N SER A 294 1.71 -0.10 -3.71
CA SER A 294 2.66 -0.66 -2.74
C SER A 294 3.78 -1.50 -3.38
N PHE A 295 3.47 -2.47 -4.26
CA PHE A 295 4.49 -3.27 -4.96
C PHE A 295 5.50 -2.43 -5.75
N TYR A 296 5.01 -1.45 -6.50
CA TYR A 296 5.84 -0.60 -7.35
C TYR A 296 6.77 0.25 -6.49
N LEU A 297 6.27 0.77 -5.36
CA LEU A 297 7.09 1.48 -4.38
C LEU A 297 8.14 0.57 -3.77
N TYR A 298 7.77 -0.66 -3.41
CA TYR A 298 8.67 -1.61 -2.76
C TYR A 298 9.78 -2.03 -3.72
N THR A 299 9.45 -2.17 -5.01
CA THR A 299 10.40 -2.48 -6.09
C THR A 299 11.32 -1.29 -6.39
N LEU A 300 10.79 -0.08 -6.50
CA LEU A 300 11.58 1.13 -6.77
C LEU A 300 12.54 1.46 -5.62
N THR A 301 12.08 1.26 -4.37
CA THR A 301 12.82 1.64 -3.17
C THR A 301 13.63 0.51 -2.54
N GLY A 302 13.37 -0.76 -2.84
CA GLY A 302 14.01 -1.92 -2.23
C GLY A 302 14.97 -2.66 -3.17
N ILE A 303 16.28 -2.59 -2.92
CA ILE A 303 17.25 -3.44 -3.65
C ILE A 303 17.09 -4.90 -3.22
N VAL A 304 16.83 -5.19 -1.94
CA VAL A 304 16.58 -6.55 -1.45
C VAL A 304 15.33 -7.13 -2.09
N PHE A 305 14.25 -6.35 -2.14
CA PHE A 305 13.01 -6.74 -2.79
C PHE A 305 13.23 -7.05 -4.28
N ARG A 306 13.94 -6.17 -5.01
CA ARG A 306 14.33 -6.41 -6.41
C ARG A 306 15.18 -7.67 -6.60
N LYS A 307 16.16 -7.91 -5.72
CA LYS A 307 17.01 -9.11 -5.81
C LYS A 307 16.20 -10.39 -5.63
N GLU A 308 15.30 -10.42 -4.65
CA GLU A 308 14.42 -11.58 -4.47
C GLU A 308 13.47 -11.74 -5.66
N LEU A 309 12.87 -10.64 -6.16
CA LEU A 309 12.03 -10.66 -7.38
C LEU A 309 12.79 -11.20 -8.60
N ILE A 310 14.01 -10.73 -8.86
CA ILE A 310 14.85 -11.22 -9.96
C ILE A 310 15.12 -12.71 -9.79
N LYS A 311 15.43 -13.20 -8.57
CA LYS A 311 15.60 -14.65 -8.33
C LYS A 311 14.33 -15.44 -8.63
N ILE A 312 13.15 -14.88 -8.37
CA ILE A 312 11.88 -15.53 -8.76
C ILE A 312 11.81 -15.63 -10.28
N ILE A 313 11.98 -14.49 -10.95
CA ILE A 313 11.88 -14.39 -12.41
C ILE A 313 12.90 -15.31 -13.08
N THR A 314 14.17 -15.32 -12.67
CA THR A 314 15.22 -16.15 -13.25
C THR A 314 15.11 -17.64 -12.93
N HIS A 315 14.36 -18.01 -11.88
CA HIS A 315 14.07 -19.41 -11.58
C HIS A 315 12.90 -19.96 -12.43
N TYR A 316 11.89 -19.13 -12.71
CA TYR A 316 10.70 -19.53 -13.48
C TYR A 316 10.78 -19.26 -14.98
N LEU A 317 11.52 -18.24 -15.41
CA LEU A 317 11.93 -18.07 -16.80
C LEU A 317 13.31 -18.73 -16.95
N PRO A 318 13.41 -19.89 -17.62
CA PRO A 318 14.71 -20.42 -18.00
C PRO A 318 15.26 -19.48 -19.06
N MET A 319 15.90 -18.39 -18.63
CA MET A 319 16.75 -17.61 -19.52
C MET A 319 17.85 -18.57 -19.95
N ASN A 320 17.85 -18.86 -21.25
CA ASN A 320 18.68 -19.88 -21.89
C ASN A 320 20.09 -19.85 -21.28
N ARG A 321 20.45 -20.89 -20.51
CA ARG A 321 21.70 -20.99 -19.73
C ARG A 321 22.98 -20.93 -20.59
N HIS A 322 22.85 -20.81 -21.90
CA HIS A 322 23.96 -20.76 -22.84
C HIS A 322 24.85 -19.51 -22.74
N VAL A 323 24.40 -18.39 -22.15
CA VAL A 323 25.25 -17.19 -22.01
C VAL A 323 26.04 -17.18 -20.70
N ALA A 324 25.54 -17.83 -19.63
CA ALA A 324 26.23 -17.89 -18.34
C ALA A 324 27.46 -18.82 -18.37
N HIS A 325 27.37 -19.96 -19.08
CA HIS A 325 28.51 -20.88 -19.21
C HIS A 325 29.66 -20.31 -20.05
N VAL A 326 29.40 -19.41 -21.00
CA VAL A 326 30.47 -18.80 -21.82
C VAL A 326 31.27 -17.77 -21.00
N HIS A 327 30.65 -17.09 -20.05
CA HIS A 327 31.36 -16.14 -19.20
C HIS A 327 32.13 -16.82 -18.05
N GLU A 328 31.55 -17.89 -17.47
CA GLU A 328 32.22 -18.69 -16.44
C GLU A 328 33.39 -19.51 -17.03
N GLY A 329 33.24 -20.05 -18.25
CA GLY A 329 34.31 -20.70 -19.00
C GLY A 329 35.48 -19.76 -19.33
N ARG A 330 35.22 -18.52 -19.79
CA ARG A 330 36.28 -17.53 -20.03
C ARG A 330 36.97 -17.07 -18.74
N THR A 331 36.24 -16.95 -17.64
CA THR A 331 36.83 -16.49 -16.37
C THR A 331 37.71 -17.57 -15.73
N ILE A 332 37.32 -18.84 -15.83
CA ILE A 332 38.14 -19.99 -15.40
C ILE A 332 39.37 -20.16 -16.30
N GLN A 333 39.24 -19.97 -17.61
CA GLN A 333 40.37 -20.09 -18.52
C GLN A 333 41.40 -18.96 -18.31
N ILE A 334 40.95 -17.73 -17.98
CA ILE A 334 41.83 -16.61 -17.64
C ILE A 334 42.52 -16.81 -16.28
N SER A 335 41.81 -17.35 -15.27
CA SER A 335 42.42 -17.62 -13.95
C SER A 335 43.44 -18.77 -14.00
N VAL A 336 43.18 -19.83 -14.77
CA VAL A 336 44.15 -20.93 -14.98
C VAL A 336 45.39 -20.46 -15.75
N LEU A 337 45.23 -19.59 -16.77
CA LEU A 337 46.37 -19.00 -17.49
C LEU A 337 47.20 -18.04 -16.62
N GLN A 338 46.57 -17.32 -15.68
CA GLN A 338 47.28 -16.47 -14.72
C GLN A 338 48.01 -17.27 -13.65
N ASN A 339 47.42 -18.38 -13.17
CA ASN A 339 48.05 -19.25 -12.18
C ASN A 339 49.27 -19.99 -12.77
N ASN A 340 49.15 -20.50 -14.01
CA ASN A 340 50.28 -21.15 -14.68
C ASN A 340 51.44 -20.18 -14.97
N ARG A 341 51.17 -18.89 -15.25
CA ARG A 341 52.22 -17.86 -15.39
C ARG A 341 52.92 -17.51 -14.08
N GLN A 342 52.25 -17.67 -12.93
CA GLN A 342 52.87 -17.45 -11.62
C GLN A 342 53.76 -18.63 -11.22
N GLU A 343 53.35 -19.88 -11.49
CA GLU A 343 54.18 -21.06 -11.21
C GLU A 343 55.45 -21.12 -12.09
N THR A 344 55.40 -20.68 -13.35
CA THR A 344 56.62 -20.62 -14.18
C THR A 344 57.61 -19.54 -13.73
N ARG A 345 57.15 -18.47 -13.06
CA ARG A 345 58.05 -17.42 -12.51
C ARG A 345 58.72 -17.84 -11.21
N ILE A 346 58.10 -18.71 -10.42
CA ILE A 346 58.64 -19.16 -9.14
C ILE A 346 59.76 -20.19 -9.34
N HIS A 347 59.67 -21.03 -10.39
CA HIS A 347 60.70 -22.04 -10.68
C HIS A 347 61.99 -21.49 -11.32
N THR A 348 62.03 -20.24 -11.79
CA THR A 348 63.26 -19.59 -12.29
C THR A 348 64.03 -18.79 -11.24
N ALA A 349 63.55 -18.70 -9.99
CA ALA A 349 64.19 -17.89 -8.94
C ALA A 349 64.95 -18.71 -7.86
N SER A 350 65.05 -20.02 -8.02
CA SER A 350 65.77 -20.89 -7.07
C SER A 350 66.72 -21.83 -7.82
N ASN A 351 67.87 -21.32 -8.25
CA ASN A 351 69.04 -22.17 -8.41
C ASN A 351 70.29 -21.39 -7.95
N PRO A 352 70.97 -21.81 -6.87
CA PRO A 352 72.18 -21.17 -6.37
C PRO A 352 73.42 -21.82 -6.98
N GLN A 353 74.29 -21.02 -7.58
CA GLN A 353 75.74 -21.17 -7.55
C GLN A 353 76.39 -19.79 -7.54
#